data_AF-A0ABD2GPK8-F1
#
_entry.id   AF-A0ABD2GPK8-F1
#
_cell.length_a   1.000
_cell.length_b   1.000
_cell.length_c   1.000
_cell.angle_alpha   90.00
_cell.angle_beta   90.00
_cell.angle_gamma   90.00
#
_symmetry.space_group_name_H-M   'P 1'
#
loop_
_entity.id
_entity.type
_entity.pdbx_description
1 polymer ?
#
loop_
_entity_poly.entity_id
_entity_poly.type
_entity_poly.pdbx_seq_one_letter_code
_entity_poly.pdbx_strand_id
1 'polypeptide(L)'
;MDCYGLFYSVSPSPVKLRFIFVIWLFSSPAAGQPQVIGSLQPIRAAPGDDIILPCHVEPPINVSGLTVEWSRPDLKPDPKDRLSRVDYVHLYRNRREVTDIKISSYVGRTLLSTEGLGKGDISLNITNVTLEDEGKFRCFIPKLEGQKKSAIVILVVEQNSPTTETPLQSRNLQTPDPKEETADKGVSSRSNAIPVVVFSCLLGILFIGFSVYLGRKHFRKPEVPNMI
;
A
#
# COMPACT_ATOMS: atom_id res chain seq x y z
N MET A 1 26.47 -43.50 39.92
CA MET A 1 26.10 -42.33 39.11
C MET A 1 24.59 -42.36 38.95
N ASP A 2 23.89 -41.29 39.33
CA ASP A 2 23.03 -40.53 38.42
C ASP A 2 22.49 -39.30 39.16
N CYS A 3 22.68 -38.15 38.53
CA CYS A 3 22.59 -36.81 39.09
C CYS A 3 21.68 -36.00 38.18
N TYR A 4 20.35 -36.06 38.36
CA TYR A 4 19.40 -35.11 37.73
C TYR A 4 18.14 -34.98 38.58
N GLY A 5 18.30 -34.58 39.83
CA GLY A 5 17.27 -33.85 40.56
C GLY A 5 17.48 -32.37 40.30
N LEU A 6 16.49 -31.70 39.70
CA LEU A 6 16.10 -30.28 39.84
C LEU A 6 15.28 -29.88 38.60
N PHE A 7 14.03 -30.33 38.55
CA PHE A 7 13.01 -29.69 37.72
C PHE A 7 12.82 -28.26 38.23
N TYR A 8 13.10 -27.33 37.32
CA TYR A 8 13.02 -25.88 37.42
C TYR A 8 11.77 -25.36 38.16
N SER A 9 11.96 -24.86 39.37
CA SER A 9 11.08 -23.86 39.98
C SER A 9 11.83 -22.53 40.06
N VAL A 10 12.19 -21.96 38.90
CA VAL A 10 12.73 -20.60 38.84
C VAL A 10 11.54 -19.66 38.74
N SER A 11 11.14 -19.08 39.88
CA SER A 11 10.20 -17.96 39.91
C SER A 11 10.80 -16.80 39.10
N PRO A 12 10.16 -16.35 37.99
CA PRO A 12 10.72 -15.30 37.17
C PRO A 12 10.73 -14.00 37.96
N SER A 13 11.92 -13.40 38.15
CA SER A 13 12.06 -12.14 38.86
C SER A 13 11.22 -11.03 38.18
N PRO A 14 10.66 -10.08 38.94
CA PRO A 14 9.80 -9.01 38.40
C PRO A 14 10.52 -8.15 37.35
N VAL A 15 11.85 -8.18 37.32
CA VAL A 15 12.70 -7.50 36.34
C VAL A 15 12.65 -8.19 34.96
N LYS A 16 12.60 -9.54 34.92
CA LYS A 16 12.48 -10.30 33.67
C LYS A 16 11.09 -10.13 33.03
N LEU A 17 10.05 -10.04 33.86
CA LEU A 17 8.68 -9.77 33.40
C LEU A 17 8.54 -8.36 32.78
N ARG A 18 9.21 -7.36 33.38
CA ARG A 18 9.26 -5.99 32.84
C ARG A 18 9.98 -5.89 31.50
N PHE A 19 11.07 -6.65 31.29
CA PHE A 19 11.80 -6.65 30.01
C PHE A 19 10.99 -7.25 28.85
N ILE A 20 10.25 -8.34 29.09
CA ILE A 20 9.36 -8.95 28.09
C ILE A 20 8.24 -7.97 27.72
N PHE A 21 7.68 -7.24 28.69
CA PHE A 21 6.64 -6.23 28.45
C PHE A 21 7.14 -5.04 27.62
N VAL A 22 8.37 -4.58 27.83
CA VAL A 22 8.98 -3.51 27.02
C VAL A 22 9.19 -3.95 25.58
N ILE A 23 9.69 -5.18 25.34
CA ILE A 23 9.85 -5.71 23.98
C ILE A 23 8.48 -5.86 23.29
N TRP A 24 7.44 -6.28 24.01
CA TRP A 24 6.06 -6.36 23.50
C TRP A 24 5.48 -4.99 23.13
N LEU A 25 5.78 -3.93 23.89
CA LEU A 25 5.36 -2.55 23.59
C LEU A 25 6.04 -1.96 22.34
N PHE A 26 7.29 -2.37 22.06
CA PHE A 26 8.04 -1.90 20.88
C PHE A 26 7.82 -2.75 19.61
N SER A 27 7.13 -3.89 19.73
CA SER A 27 6.84 -4.79 18.61
C SER A 27 5.47 -4.55 17.97
N SER A 28 4.93 -3.33 18.06
CA SER A 28 3.76 -2.99 17.24
C SER A 28 4.23 -2.93 15.78
N PRO A 29 3.66 -3.73 14.85
CA PRO A 29 3.93 -3.53 13.44
C PRO A 29 3.52 -2.09 13.13
N ALA A 30 4.49 -1.29 12.67
CA ALA A 30 4.19 0.04 12.16
C ALA A 30 3.28 -0.14 10.94
N ALA A 31 1.96 -0.05 11.15
CA ALA A 31 1.01 0.00 10.05
C ALA A 31 1.43 1.18 9.18
N GLY A 32 1.76 0.90 7.92
CA GLY A 32 2.13 1.92 6.97
C GLY A 32 1.03 2.97 6.84
N GLN A 33 1.38 4.19 6.46
CA GLN A 33 0.38 5.22 6.15
C GLN A 33 -0.51 4.74 4.98
N PRO A 34 -1.84 4.96 5.05
CA PRO A 34 -2.75 4.49 4.02
C PRO A 34 -2.47 5.16 2.68
N GLN A 35 -2.47 4.36 1.62
CA GLN A 35 -2.20 4.82 0.27
C GLN A 35 -3.13 4.16 -0.75
N VAL A 36 -3.51 4.92 -1.76
CA VAL A 36 -4.30 4.42 -2.89
C VAL A 36 -3.40 3.69 -3.88
N ILE A 37 -3.78 2.45 -4.17
CA ILE A 37 -3.14 1.55 -5.11
C ILE A 37 -4.12 1.23 -6.24
N GLY A 38 -3.69 1.42 -7.47
CA GLY A 38 -4.42 1.01 -8.68
C GLY A 38 -3.72 -0.16 -9.35
N SER A 39 -4.37 -0.76 -10.35
CA SER A 39 -3.74 -1.81 -11.16
C SER A 39 -2.45 -1.34 -11.83
N LEU A 40 -1.40 -2.17 -11.77
CA LEU A 40 -0.13 -1.94 -12.49
C LEU A 40 -0.23 -2.34 -13.96
N GLN A 41 -1.13 -3.27 -14.28
CA GLN A 41 -1.34 -3.77 -15.63
C GLN A 41 -2.60 -3.12 -16.24
N PRO A 42 -2.60 -2.84 -17.55
CA PRO A 42 -3.81 -2.40 -18.24
C PRO A 42 -4.92 -3.44 -18.15
N ILE A 43 -6.15 -2.96 -17.97
CA ILE A 43 -7.36 -3.78 -18.11
C ILE A 43 -7.70 -3.81 -19.60
N ARG A 44 -7.91 -5.01 -20.14
CA ARG A 44 -8.34 -5.22 -21.53
C ARG A 44 -9.81 -5.59 -21.56
N ALA A 45 -10.54 -5.03 -22.52
CA ALA A 45 -11.97 -5.25 -22.70
C ALA A 45 -12.33 -5.24 -24.18
N ALA A 46 -13.35 -6.00 -24.57
CA ALA A 46 -14.02 -5.82 -25.84
C ALA A 46 -15.18 -4.82 -25.70
N PRO A 47 -15.62 -4.17 -26.80
CA PRO A 47 -16.84 -3.39 -26.79
C PRO A 47 -18.04 -4.25 -26.36
N GLY A 48 -18.84 -3.73 -25.42
CA GLY A 48 -19.98 -4.42 -24.82
C GLY A 48 -19.67 -5.12 -23.49
N ASP A 49 -18.40 -5.30 -23.13
CA ASP A 49 -18.03 -5.95 -21.87
C ASP A 49 -18.42 -5.12 -20.64
N ASP A 50 -18.65 -5.81 -19.53
CA ASP A 50 -18.72 -5.23 -18.19
C ASP A 50 -17.39 -5.49 -17.48
N ILE A 51 -16.75 -4.43 -16.99
CA ILE A 51 -15.39 -4.51 -16.44
C ILE A 51 -15.32 -3.92 -15.03
N ILE A 52 -14.22 -4.23 -14.35
CA ILE A 52 -13.83 -3.62 -13.08
C ILE A 52 -12.47 -2.95 -13.28
N LEU A 53 -12.39 -1.65 -12.95
CA LEU A 53 -11.14 -0.91 -12.83
C LEU A 53 -10.64 -1.03 -11.37
N PRO A 54 -9.58 -1.81 -11.10
CA PRO A 54 -9.18 -2.10 -9.72
C PRO A 54 -8.50 -0.90 -9.07
N CYS A 55 -8.98 -0.50 -7.90
CA CYS A 55 -8.32 0.49 -7.06
C CYS A 55 -8.71 0.31 -5.58
N HIS A 56 -7.73 0.33 -4.67
CA HIS A 56 -7.96 0.08 -3.25
C HIS A 56 -7.00 0.88 -2.37
N VAL A 57 -7.26 0.91 -1.07
CA VAL A 57 -6.40 1.52 -0.06
C VAL A 57 -5.61 0.45 0.68
N GLU A 58 -4.30 0.65 0.82
CA GLU A 58 -3.39 -0.21 1.56
C GLU A 58 -2.69 0.60 2.68
N PRO A 59 -2.72 0.17 3.96
CA PRO A 59 -3.49 -0.96 4.46
C PRO A 59 -5.01 -0.75 4.34
N PRO A 60 -5.81 -1.84 4.30
CA PRO A 60 -7.26 -1.75 4.21
C PRO A 60 -7.88 -0.96 5.37
N ILE A 61 -8.62 0.10 5.03
CA ILE A 61 -9.37 0.92 6.00
C ILE A 61 -10.76 1.22 5.46
N ASN A 62 -11.71 1.46 6.37
CA ASN A 62 -13.07 1.85 5.97
C ASN A 62 -13.08 3.26 5.38
N VAL A 63 -13.42 3.38 4.10
CA VAL A 63 -13.53 4.66 3.36
C VAL A 63 -14.95 5.02 2.97
N SER A 64 -15.96 4.27 3.44
CA SER A 64 -17.39 4.54 3.15
C SER A 64 -17.87 5.92 3.59
N GLY A 65 -17.19 6.55 4.56
CA GLY A 65 -17.48 7.92 5.00
C GLY A 65 -16.79 9.00 4.16
N LEU A 66 -15.86 8.63 3.27
CA LEU A 66 -15.03 9.56 2.50
C LEU A 66 -15.63 9.84 1.11
N THR A 67 -15.11 10.88 0.47
CA THR A 67 -15.38 11.14 -0.95
C THR A 67 -14.47 10.26 -1.79
N VAL A 68 -15.03 9.56 -2.77
CA VAL A 68 -14.30 8.77 -3.76
C VAL A 68 -14.60 9.34 -5.13
N GLU A 69 -13.55 9.71 -5.84
CA GLU A 69 -13.61 10.35 -7.14
C GLU A 69 -12.97 9.44 -8.19
N TRP A 70 -13.70 9.17 -9.27
CA TRP A 70 -13.18 8.61 -10.50
C TRP A 70 -13.28 9.65 -11.60
N SER A 71 -12.17 9.95 -12.26
CA SER A 71 -12.05 10.96 -13.31
C SER A 71 -11.18 10.47 -14.46
N ARG A 72 -11.26 11.17 -15.59
CA ARG A 72 -10.40 10.93 -16.75
C ARG A 72 -9.37 12.05 -16.89
N PRO A 73 -8.13 11.86 -16.40
CA PRO A 73 -7.09 12.90 -16.49
C PRO A 73 -6.58 13.15 -17.91
N ASP A 74 -6.95 12.30 -18.87
CA ASP A 74 -6.59 12.41 -20.29
C ASP A 74 -7.59 13.22 -21.12
N LEU A 75 -8.81 13.44 -20.61
CA LEU A 75 -9.78 14.31 -21.26
C LEU A 75 -9.40 15.78 -21.06
N LYS A 76 -9.38 16.53 -22.17
CA LYS A 76 -9.23 17.99 -22.10
C LYS A 76 -10.51 18.60 -21.53
N PRO A 77 -10.41 19.60 -20.64
CA PRO A 77 -11.58 20.35 -20.17
C PRO A 77 -12.37 20.91 -21.35
N ASP A 78 -13.71 20.96 -21.23
CA ASP A 78 -14.55 21.63 -22.25
C ASP A 78 -14.09 23.10 -22.37
N PRO A 79 -13.65 23.56 -23.55
CA PRO A 79 -13.26 24.95 -23.77
C PRO A 79 -14.37 25.96 -23.45
N LYS A 80 -15.64 25.52 -23.45
CA LYS A 80 -16.81 26.34 -23.12
C LYS A 80 -17.07 26.38 -21.62
N ASP A 81 -16.52 25.45 -20.84
CA ASP A 81 -16.61 25.49 -19.39
C ASP A 81 -15.60 26.50 -18.82
N ARG A 82 -16.08 27.73 -18.63
CA ARG A 82 -15.31 28.83 -18.04
C ARG A 82 -14.81 28.54 -16.63
N LEU A 83 -15.36 27.55 -15.95
CA LEU A 83 -14.97 27.16 -14.60
C LEU A 83 -13.99 25.98 -14.58
N SER A 84 -13.71 25.37 -15.73
CA SER A 84 -12.80 24.21 -15.87
C SER A 84 -13.08 23.15 -14.81
N ARG A 85 -14.35 22.80 -14.63
CA ARG A 85 -14.78 21.79 -13.65
C ARG A 85 -14.23 20.44 -14.10
N VAL A 86 -13.86 19.64 -13.12
CA VAL A 86 -13.55 18.24 -13.35
C VAL A 86 -14.87 17.51 -13.49
N ASP A 87 -15.17 17.00 -14.68
CA ASP A 87 -16.27 16.07 -14.86
C ASP A 87 -15.85 14.68 -14.39
N TYR A 88 -16.74 14.02 -13.65
CA TYR A 88 -16.46 12.74 -13.02
C TYR A 88 -16.96 11.57 -13.87
N VAL A 89 -16.17 10.50 -13.96
CA VAL A 89 -16.64 9.20 -14.42
C VAL A 89 -17.59 8.60 -13.38
N HIS A 90 -17.25 8.77 -12.10
CA HIS A 90 -18.09 8.41 -10.96
C HIS A 90 -17.73 9.28 -9.77
N LEU A 91 -18.73 9.72 -9.01
CA LEU A 91 -18.53 10.48 -7.79
C LEU A 91 -19.37 9.89 -6.66
N TYR A 92 -18.70 9.49 -5.59
CA TYR A 92 -19.33 9.07 -4.35
C TYR A 92 -19.04 10.09 -3.24
N ARG A 93 -20.09 10.69 -2.68
CA ARG A 93 -19.99 11.71 -1.63
C ARG A 93 -21.20 11.64 -0.72
N ASN A 94 -21.01 11.88 0.58
CA ASN A 94 -22.09 11.82 1.57
C ASN A 94 -22.83 10.48 1.55
N ARG A 95 -22.06 9.39 1.41
CA ARG A 95 -22.54 8.00 1.39
C ARG A 95 -23.46 7.61 0.23
N ARG A 96 -23.45 8.38 -0.85
CA ARG A 96 -24.26 8.13 -2.04
C ARG A 96 -23.50 8.53 -3.30
N GLU A 97 -23.95 7.98 -4.42
CA GLU A 97 -23.55 8.47 -5.73
C GLU A 97 -24.09 9.89 -5.97
N VAL A 98 -23.29 10.71 -6.66
CA VAL A 98 -23.66 12.04 -7.15
C VAL A 98 -23.65 12.00 -8.67
N THR A 99 -24.80 12.20 -9.29
CA THR A 99 -24.99 12.05 -10.74
C THR A 99 -24.88 13.36 -11.52
N ASP A 100 -25.19 14.50 -10.90
CA ASP A 100 -25.38 15.79 -11.58
C ASP A 100 -24.13 16.35 -12.27
N ILE A 101 -22.95 15.89 -11.85
CA ILE A 101 -21.65 16.32 -12.37
C ILE A 101 -20.83 15.16 -12.95
N LYS A 102 -21.53 14.08 -13.32
CA LYS A 102 -20.91 12.99 -14.09
C LYS A 102 -20.84 13.39 -15.56
N ILE A 103 -19.79 12.93 -16.22
CA ILE A 103 -19.72 12.89 -17.68
C ILE A 103 -20.94 12.09 -18.18
N SER A 104 -21.69 12.66 -19.12
CA SER A 104 -22.99 12.13 -19.56
C SER A 104 -22.92 10.68 -20.05
N SER A 105 -21.85 10.28 -20.73
CA SER A 105 -21.63 8.93 -21.24
C SER A 105 -21.44 7.86 -20.16
N TYR A 106 -21.21 8.24 -18.89
CA TYR A 106 -21.04 7.31 -17.76
C TYR A 106 -22.25 7.27 -16.81
N VAL A 107 -23.26 8.09 -17.04
CA VAL A 107 -24.50 8.07 -16.25
C VAL A 107 -25.20 6.72 -16.45
N GLY A 108 -25.56 6.04 -15.35
CA GLY A 108 -26.19 4.72 -15.38
C GLY A 108 -25.28 3.55 -15.77
N ARG A 109 -24.00 3.79 -16.07
CA ARG A 109 -23.03 2.75 -16.48
C ARG A 109 -21.97 2.44 -15.44
N THR A 110 -21.89 3.19 -14.33
CA THR A 110 -20.80 3.05 -13.37
C THR A 110 -21.28 2.85 -11.94
N LEU A 111 -20.61 1.96 -11.19
CA LEU A 111 -21.00 1.59 -9.83
C LEU A 111 -19.79 1.30 -8.94
N LEU A 112 -19.88 1.70 -7.67
CA LEU A 112 -18.96 1.30 -6.60
C LEU A 112 -19.64 0.31 -5.65
N SER A 113 -18.88 -0.66 -5.13
CA SER A 113 -19.36 -1.59 -4.10
C SER A 113 -19.39 -0.91 -2.73
N THR A 114 -20.58 -0.71 -2.16
CA THR A 114 -20.73 -0.13 -0.82
C THR A 114 -20.10 -0.99 0.27
N GLU A 115 -20.14 -2.32 0.13
CA GLU A 115 -19.43 -3.25 1.01
C GLU A 115 -17.91 -3.13 0.81
N GLY A 116 -17.45 -3.00 -0.45
CA GLY A 116 -16.05 -2.80 -0.81
C GLY A 116 -15.46 -1.56 -0.13
N LEU A 117 -16.20 -0.45 -0.14
CA LEU A 117 -15.79 0.79 0.55
C LEU A 117 -15.52 0.58 2.05
N GLY A 118 -16.24 -0.35 2.69
CA GLY A 118 -16.02 -0.73 4.08
C GLY A 118 -14.66 -1.38 4.35
N LYS A 119 -14.06 -1.98 3.31
CA LYS A 119 -12.78 -2.69 3.32
C LYS A 119 -11.67 -1.94 2.57
N GLY A 120 -11.91 -0.69 2.18
CA GLY A 120 -10.93 0.11 1.44
C GLY A 120 -10.88 -0.17 -0.06
N ASP A 121 -11.79 -0.98 -0.60
CA ASP A 121 -11.91 -1.24 -2.03
C ASP A 121 -12.76 -0.14 -2.69
N ILE A 122 -12.14 0.60 -3.60
CA ILE A 122 -12.75 1.69 -4.36
C ILE A 122 -12.80 1.36 -5.86
N SER A 123 -12.73 0.07 -6.21
CA SER A 123 -12.77 -0.40 -7.60
C SER A 123 -14.08 -0.01 -8.28
N LEU A 124 -13.97 0.44 -9.53
CA LEU A 124 -15.11 0.94 -10.29
C LEU A 124 -15.59 -0.10 -11.29
N ASN A 125 -16.86 -0.47 -11.20
CA ASN A 125 -17.52 -1.20 -12.27
C ASN A 125 -17.93 -0.23 -13.38
N ILE A 126 -17.64 -0.60 -14.65
CA ILE A 126 -18.15 0.08 -15.84
C ILE A 126 -18.86 -0.97 -16.70
N THR A 127 -20.12 -0.74 -17.02
CA THR A 127 -20.93 -1.65 -17.86
C THR A 127 -20.99 -1.19 -19.31
N ASN A 128 -21.13 -2.14 -20.24
CA ASN A 128 -21.28 -1.91 -21.67
C ASN A 128 -20.17 -1.00 -22.22
N VAL A 129 -18.91 -1.43 -22.08
CA VAL A 129 -17.72 -0.68 -22.50
C VAL A 129 -17.78 -0.32 -23.99
N THR A 130 -17.32 0.88 -24.32
CA THR A 130 -17.25 1.40 -25.69
C THR A 130 -15.81 1.75 -26.05
N LEU A 131 -15.51 1.93 -27.34
CA LEU A 131 -14.19 2.42 -27.76
C LEU A 131 -13.82 3.77 -27.14
N GLU A 132 -14.79 4.63 -26.86
CA GLU A 132 -14.56 5.94 -26.25
C GLU A 132 -14.10 5.85 -24.79
N ASP A 133 -14.35 4.70 -24.14
CA ASP A 133 -13.91 4.47 -22.76
C ASP A 133 -12.42 4.17 -22.65
N GLU A 134 -11.75 3.83 -23.77
CA GLU A 134 -10.30 3.60 -23.78
C GLU A 134 -9.54 4.79 -23.21
N GLY A 135 -8.57 4.53 -22.33
CA GLY A 135 -7.66 5.53 -21.82
C GLY A 135 -7.34 5.41 -20.34
N LYS A 136 -7.01 6.55 -19.73
CA LYS A 136 -6.58 6.63 -18.33
C LYS A 136 -7.74 7.00 -17.43
N PHE A 137 -7.84 6.30 -16.32
CA PHE A 137 -8.77 6.58 -15.23
C PHE A 137 -7.99 6.88 -13.96
N ARG A 138 -8.41 7.91 -13.22
CA ARG A 138 -7.82 8.27 -11.93
C ARG A 138 -8.85 8.02 -10.82
N CYS A 139 -8.51 7.11 -9.91
CA CYS A 139 -9.18 6.98 -8.61
C CYS A 139 -8.51 7.92 -7.59
N PHE A 140 -9.29 8.66 -6.80
CA PHE A 140 -8.79 9.63 -5.84
C PHE A 140 -9.68 9.72 -4.60
N ILE A 141 -9.05 9.78 -3.42
CA ILE A 141 -9.71 10.02 -2.12
C ILE A 141 -9.12 11.30 -1.51
N PRO A 142 -9.73 12.48 -1.70
CA PRO A 142 -9.14 13.77 -1.29
C PRO A 142 -8.76 13.83 0.20
N LYS A 143 -9.64 13.26 1.04
CA LYS A 143 -9.52 13.27 2.50
C LYS A 143 -8.84 12.03 3.07
N LEU A 144 -8.14 11.24 2.26
CA LEU A 144 -7.33 10.14 2.79
C LEU A 144 -6.16 10.67 3.63
N GLU A 145 -5.91 10.04 4.77
CA GLU A 145 -4.83 10.39 5.71
C GLU A 145 -3.51 9.70 5.34
N GLY A 146 -3.03 9.95 4.12
CA GLY A 146 -1.73 9.48 3.66
C GLY A 146 -1.22 10.23 2.45
N GLN A 147 0.04 9.96 2.07
CA GLN A 147 0.74 10.73 1.04
C GLN A 147 0.17 10.47 -0.36
N LYS A 148 -0.05 9.20 -0.70
CA LYS A 148 -0.55 8.80 -2.01
C LYS A 148 -2.06 8.60 -1.96
N LYS A 149 -2.79 9.63 -2.37
CA LYS A 149 -4.26 9.66 -2.31
C LYS A 149 -4.96 9.23 -3.61
N SER A 150 -4.18 8.95 -4.66
CA SER A 150 -4.70 8.59 -5.98
C SER A 150 -3.82 7.56 -6.69
N ALA A 151 -4.43 6.84 -7.63
CA ALA A 151 -3.72 6.02 -8.60
C ALA A 151 -4.32 6.17 -10.01
N ILE A 152 -3.57 5.72 -11.02
CA ILE A 152 -4.01 5.66 -12.42
C ILE A 152 -4.25 4.20 -12.78
N VAL A 153 -5.35 3.92 -13.44
CA VAL A 153 -5.70 2.63 -14.06
C VAL A 153 -5.86 2.87 -15.56
N ILE A 154 -5.38 1.94 -16.38
CA ILE A 154 -5.45 2.04 -17.84
C ILE A 154 -6.45 1.02 -18.35
N LEU A 155 -7.39 1.46 -19.19
CA LEU A 155 -8.28 0.59 -19.97
C LEU A 155 -7.85 0.61 -21.43
N VAL A 156 -7.73 -0.57 -22.03
CA VAL A 156 -7.48 -0.80 -23.46
C VAL A 156 -8.68 -1.53 -24.03
N VAL A 157 -9.26 -1.02 -25.12
CA VAL A 157 -10.46 -1.61 -25.72
C VAL A 157 -10.09 -2.24 -27.06
N GLU A 158 -10.12 -3.56 -27.11
CA GLU A 158 -9.71 -4.35 -28.28
C GLU A 158 -10.96 -4.74 -29.09
N GLN A 159 -11.07 -4.27 -30.34
CA GLN A 159 -12.06 -4.82 -31.26
C GLN A 159 -11.53 -6.13 -31.81
N ASN A 160 -12.31 -7.20 -31.65
CA ASN A 160 -12.12 -8.43 -32.42
C ASN A 160 -12.37 -8.08 -33.89
N SER A 161 -11.32 -7.69 -34.62
CA SER A 161 -11.38 -7.75 -36.07
C SER A 161 -11.33 -9.22 -36.47
N PRO A 162 -12.18 -9.69 -37.40
CA PRO A 162 -11.91 -10.96 -38.05
C PRO A 162 -10.58 -10.79 -38.79
N THR A 163 -9.56 -11.49 -38.33
CA THR A 163 -8.29 -11.63 -39.05
C THR A 163 -8.62 -12.22 -40.41
N THR A 164 -8.61 -11.39 -41.46
CA THR A 164 -8.47 -11.87 -42.83
C THR A 164 -7.16 -12.66 -42.89
N GLU A 165 -7.26 -13.98 -42.89
CA GLU A 165 -6.12 -14.88 -43.09
C GLU A 165 -5.40 -14.46 -44.37
N THR A 166 -4.22 -13.87 -44.22
CA THR A 166 -3.27 -13.69 -45.31
C THR A 166 -2.30 -14.86 -45.22
N PRO A 167 -2.28 -15.82 -46.16
CA PRO A 167 -1.33 -16.93 -46.11
C PRO A 167 0.05 -16.40 -46.52
N LEU A 168 0.91 -16.11 -45.55
CA LEU A 168 2.35 -15.97 -45.80
C LEU A 168 3.03 -17.30 -45.50
N GLN A 169 3.20 -18.05 -46.59
CA GLN A 169 4.07 -19.19 -46.72
C GLN A 169 5.50 -18.77 -46.36
N SER A 170 6.06 -19.31 -45.26
CA SER A 170 7.47 -19.13 -44.96
C SER A 170 8.17 -20.46 -44.71
N ARG A 171 9.33 -20.55 -45.36
CA ARG A 171 10.17 -21.71 -45.62
C ARG A 171 10.99 -22.04 -44.38
N ASN A 172 10.98 -23.31 -43.97
CA ASN A 172 11.87 -23.84 -42.93
C ASN A 172 13.36 -23.64 -43.30
N LEU A 173 14.16 -23.22 -42.32
CA LEU A 173 15.59 -23.55 -42.25
C LEU A 173 16.01 -23.68 -40.79
N GLN A 174 16.64 -24.82 -40.46
CA GLN A 174 16.97 -25.27 -39.12
C GLN A 174 18.08 -24.46 -38.41
N THR A 175 18.01 -24.59 -37.08
CA THR A 175 18.83 -24.16 -35.94
C THR A 175 20.37 -24.25 -36.11
N PRO A 176 21.14 -23.52 -35.29
CA PRO A 176 21.69 -24.17 -34.07
C PRO A 176 21.72 -23.29 -32.79
N ASP A 177 21.39 -23.90 -31.66
CA ASP A 177 21.84 -23.53 -30.28
C ASP A 177 23.32 -23.97 -30.12
N PRO A 178 24.14 -23.64 -29.07
CA PRO A 178 23.80 -23.10 -27.75
C PRO A 178 24.77 -22.02 -27.17
N LYS A 179 24.36 -21.34 -26.09
CA LYS A 179 25.13 -21.26 -24.82
C LYS A 179 24.44 -20.45 -23.73
N GLU A 180 24.50 -21.05 -22.55
CA GLU A 180 23.96 -20.73 -21.23
C GLU A 180 24.83 -19.69 -20.46
N GLU A 181 24.40 -19.34 -19.24
CA GLU A 181 24.98 -18.51 -18.17
C GLU A 181 24.59 -17.01 -18.10
N THR A 182 24.27 -16.39 -16.95
CA THR A 182 23.95 -16.81 -15.57
C THR A 182 23.45 -15.59 -14.79
N ALA A 183 22.78 -15.85 -13.67
CA ALA A 183 22.84 -15.10 -12.41
C ALA A 183 22.30 -13.66 -12.35
N ASP A 184 21.05 -13.60 -11.91
CA ASP A 184 20.55 -12.81 -10.78
C ASP A 184 21.51 -11.77 -10.17
N LYS A 185 21.17 -10.49 -10.35
CA LYS A 185 21.64 -9.41 -9.48
C LYS A 185 20.48 -8.93 -8.64
N GLY A 186 20.37 -9.52 -7.45
CA GLY A 186 19.54 -9.02 -6.37
C GLY A 186 19.74 -7.52 -6.17
N VAL A 187 18.68 -6.77 -6.40
CA VAL A 187 18.61 -5.35 -6.08
C VAL A 187 18.66 -5.24 -4.54
N SER A 188 19.76 -4.67 -4.05
CA SER A 188 19.95 -4.33 -2.64
C SER A 188 18.85 -3.38 -2.18
N SER A 189 17.80 -3.95 -1.59
CA SER A 189 16.86 -3.19 -0.78
C SER A 189 17.63 -2.66 0.42
N ARG A 190 17.89 -1.35 0.42
CA ARG A 190 18.52 -0.62 1.53
C ARG A 190 17.61 -0.79 2.74
N SER A 191 17.93 -1.78 3.57
CA SER A 191 17.15 -2.12 4.75
C SER A 191 17.34 -1.01 5.79
N ASN A 192 16.30 -0.20 6.00
CA ASN A 192 16.28 0.88 7.00
C ASN A 192 16.34 0.36 8.45
N ALA A 193 16.35 -0.95 8.65
CA ALA A 193 16.53 -1.57 9.97
C ALA A 193 17.94 -1.39 10.52
N ILE A 194 18.97 -1.34 9.65
CA ILE A 194 20.37 -1.24 10.07
C ILE A 194 20.64 0.04 10.89
N PRO A 195 20.28 1.26 10.42
CA PRO A 195 20.49 2.47 11.22
C PRO A 195 19.66 2.49 12.52
N VAL A 196 18.47 1.88 12.53
CA VAL A 196 17.60 1.81 13.71
C VAL A 196 18.20 0.89 14.79
N VAL A 197 18.71 -0.27 14.39
CA VAL A 197 19.37 -1.22 15.31
C VAL A 197 20.62 -0.58 15.90
N VAL A 198 21.44 0.08 15.07
CA VAL A 198 22.65 0.79 15.55
C VAL A 198 22.28 1.89 16.54
N PHE A 199 21.27 2.71 16.23
CA PHE A 199 20.81 3.78 17.13
C PHE A 199 20.28 3.22 18.46
N SER A 200 19.53 2.13 18.42
CA SER A 200 19.02 1.46 19.62
C SER A 200 20.14 0.89 20.50
N CYS A 201 21.17 0.29 19.90
CA CYS A 201 22.36 -0.19 20.61
C CYS A 201 23.12 0.96 21.28
N LEU A 202 23.30 2.09 20.58
CA LEU A 202 23.98 3.26 21.15
C LEU A 202 23.22 3.85 22.34
N LEU A 203 21.89 3.98 22.23
CA LEU A 203 21.06 4.44 23.35
C LEU A 203 21.12 3.47 24.54
N GLY A 204 21.11 2.16 24.28
CA GLY A 204 21.26 1.14 25.31
C GLY A 204 22.60 1.24 26.06
N ILE A 205 23.71 1.41 25.33
CA ILE A 205 25.05 1.58 25.91
C ILE A 205 25.12 2.85 26.77
N LEU A 206 24.58 3.97 26.28
CA LEU A 206 24.54 5.23 27.03
C LEU A 206 23.73 5.10 28.33
N PHE A 207 22.60 4.41 28.29
CA PHE A 207 21.74 4.20 29.46
C PHE A 207 22.43 3.31 30.52
N ILE A 208 23.11 2.25 30.09
CA ILE A 208 23.90 1.39 30.98
C ILE A 208 25.05 2.18 31.60
N GLY A 209 25.79 2.95 30.80
CA GLY A 209 26.87 3.80 31.27
C GLY A 209 26.40 4.83 32.30
N PHE A 210 25.27 5.49 32.05
CA PHE A 210 24.65 6.45 32.96
C PHE A 210 24.19 5.80 34.27
N SER A 211 23.59 4.60 34.19
CA SER A 211 23.17 3.84 35.37
C SER A 211 24.35 3.42 36.26
N VAL A 212 25.44 2.95 35.64
CA VAL A 212 26.70 2.63 36.35
C VAL A 212 27.33 3.89 36.94
N TYR A 213 27.32 5.00 36.22
CA TYR A 213 27.82 6.30 36.70
C TYR A 213 27.05 6.78 37.93
N LEU A 214 25.71 6.74 37.89
CA LEU A 214 24.87 7.11 39.04
C LEU A 214 25.06 6.16 40.22
N GLY A 215 25.16 4.84 39.98
CA GLY A 215 25.47 3.87 41.03
C GLY A 215 26.80 4.16 41.71
N ARG A 216 27.85 4.47 40.94
CA ARG A 216 29.18 4.86 41.46
C ARG A 216 29.15 6.19 42.22
N LYS A 217 28.33 7.15 41.78
CA LYS A 217 28.14 8.44 42.48
C LYS A 217 27.41 8.25 43.81
N HIS A 218 26.44 7.34 43.87
CA HIS A 218 25.65 7.07 45.07
C HIS A 218 26.46 6.35 46.17
N PHE A 219 27.43 5.51 45.80
CA PHE A 219 28.32 4.82 46.75
C PHE A 219 29.48 5.69 47.26
N ARG A 220 29.66 6.92 46.76
CA ARG A 220 30.79 7.81 47.13
C ARG A 220 30.40 8.94 48.09
N LYS A 221 29.31 8.82 48.85
CA LYS A 221 29.01 9.76 49.95
C LYS A 221 29.94 9.46 51.13
N PRO A 222 30.80 10.40 51.59
CA PRO A 222 31.65 10.19 52.74
C PRO A 222 30.82 10.20 54.04
N GLU A 223 31.10 9.22 54.90
CA GLU A 223 30.56 9.09 56.26
C GLU A 223 31.20 10.17 57.15
N VAL A 224 30.38 11.01 57.79
CA VAL A 224 30.84 12.06 58.72
C VAL A 224 31.02 11.42 60.11
N PRO A 225 32.18 11.56 60.79
CA PRO A 225 32.33 11.02 62.13
C PRO A 225 31.50 11.83 63.14
N ASN A 226 30.72 11.14 63.97
CA ASN A 226 30.03 11.74 65.11
C ASN A 226 31.04 12.24 66.15
N MET A 227 30.90 13.49 66.58
CA MET A 227 31.64 14.09 67.69
C MET A 227 30.75 14.06 68.94
N ILE A 228 31.19 13.32 69.97
CA ILE A 228 30.85 13.53 71.38
C ILE A 228 32.19 13.66 72.11
#